data_AF-A0A1V5WK09-F1
#
_entry.id   AF-A0A1V5WK09-F1
#
_cell.length_a   1.000
_cell.length_b   1.000
_cell.length_c   1.000
_cell.angle_alpha   90.00
_cell.angle_beta   90.00
_cell.angle_gamma   90.00
#
_symmetry.space_group_name_H-M   'P 1'
#
loop_
_entity.id
_entity.type
_entity.pdbx_description
1 polymer ?
#
loop_
_entity_poly.entity_id
_entity_poly.type
_entity_poly.pdbx_seq_one_letter_code
_entity_poly.pdbx_strand_id
1 'polypeptide(L)'
;MREVIAVAAPEGVTLTEKDIEDSFRVLDGLSDEGKTSMCQDVEAGRKTEVELFSRTVMDLGEKHGISVPINTLMYRLIRAIENTY
;
A
#
# COMPACT_ATOMS: atom_id res chain seq x y z
N MET A 1 -5.21 -0.54 -4.92
CA MET A 1 -4.50 -0.45 -6.21
C MET A 1 -5.02 0.66 -7.11
N ARG A 2 -6.34 0.81 -7.35
CA ARG A 2 -6.87 1.92 -8.17
C ARG A 2 -6.47 3.33 -7.69
N GLU A 3 -6.41 3.55 -6.38
CA GLU A 3 -5.87 4.79 -5.81
C GLU A 3 -4.42 5.05 -6.22
N VAL A 4 -3.59 4.00 -6.28
CA VAL A 4 -2.20 4.09 -6.73
C VAL A 4 -2.14 4.47 -8.20
N ILE A 5 -2.98 3.87 -9.05
CA ILE A 5 -3.12 4.27 -10.46
C ILE A 5 -3.48 5.75 -10.58
N ALA A 6 -4.47 6.19 -9.80
CA ALA A 6 -4.94 7.57 -9.84
C ALA A 6 -3.83 8.57 -9.50
N VAL A 7 -3.03 8.30 -8.46
CA VAL A 7 -1.90 9.19 -8.08
C VAL A 7 -0.66 9.03 -8.97
N ALA A 8 -0.51 7.92 -9.69
CA ALA A 8 0.63 7.67 -10.59
C ALA A 8 0.56 8.49 -11.89
N ALA A 9 -0.63 8.64 -12.47
CA ALA A 9 -0.84 9.38 -13.72
C ALA A 9 -0.29 10.82 -13.70
N PRO A 10 -0.58 11.67 -12.68
CA PRO A 10 -0.02 13.02 -12.61
C PRO A 10 1.48 13.06 -12.25
N GLU A 11 2.05 11.96 -11.75
CA GLU A 11 3.51 11.79 -11.60
C GLU A 11 4.20 11.34 -12.92
N GLY A 12 3.45 11.27 -14.03
CA GLY A 12 3.98 10.86 -15.33
C GLY A 12 4.17 9.35 -15.46
N VAL A 13 3.58 8.55 -14.56
CA VAL A 13 3.65 7.08 -14.58
C VAL A 13 2.32 6.52 -15.06
N THR A 14 2.35 5.81 -16.18
CA THR A 14 1.16 5.17 -16.74
C THR A 14 0.96 3.79 -16.11
N LEU A 15 -0.09 3.66 -15.31
CA LEU A 15 -0.62 2.38 -14.83
C LEU A 15 -2.06 2.20 -15.32
N THR A 16 -2.48 0.96 -15.50
CA THR A 16 -3.75 0.55 -16.09
C THR A 16 -4.40 -0.56 -15.26
N GLU A 17 -5.68 -0.87 -15.54
CA GLU A 17 -6.34 -2.02 -14.89
C GLU A 17 -5.62 -3.34 -15.19
N LYS A 18 -4.92 -3.46 -16.33
CA LYS A 18 -4.10 -4.62 -16.62
C LYS A 18 -2.97 -4.80 -15.61
N ASP A 19 -2.36 -3.71 -15.12
CA ASP A 19 -1.30 -3.79 -14.11
C ASP A 19 -1.85 -4.31 -12.77
N ILE A 20 -3.14 -4.09 -12.48
CA ILE A 20 -3.82 -4.70 -11.34
C ILE A 20 -3.95 -6.20 -11.53
N GLU A 21 -4.46 -6.63 -12.69
CA GLU A 21 -4.61 -8.05 -13.04
C GLU A 21 -3.27 -8.79 -13.01
N ASP A 22 -2.23 -8.18 -13.60
CA ASP A 22 -0.88 -8.76 -13.64
C ASP A 22 -0.28 -8.84 -12.23
N SER A 23 -0.53 -7.85 -11.36
CA SER A 23 -0.12 -7.92 -9.95
C SER A 23 -0.80 -9.06 -9.19
N PHE A 24 -2.12 -9.25 -9.38
CA PHE A 24 -2.83 -10.38 -8.78
C PHE A 24 -2.32 -11.71 -9.31
N ARG A 25 -2.01 -11.83 -10.60
CA ARG A 25 -1.43 -13.06 -11.16
C ARG A 25 -0.09 -13.42 -10.52
N VAL A 26 0.73 -12.43 -10.17
CA VAL A 26 1.97 -12.68 -9.41
C VAL A 26 1.65 -13.16 -8.00
N LEU A 27 0.71 -12.50 -7.31
CA LEU A 27 0.31 -12.87 -5.95
C LEU A 27 -0.27 -14.29 -5.88
N ASP A 28 -1.09 -14.68 -6.87
CA ASP A 28 -1.69 -16.02 -6.97
C ASP A 28 -0.65 -17.13 -7.16
N GLY A 29 0.57 -16.79 -7.59
CA GLY A 29 1.68 -17.72 -7.73
C GLY A 29 2.54 -17.86 -6.46
N LEU A 30 2.28 -17.09 -5.41
CA LEU A 30 3.02 -17.16 -4.16
C LEU A 30 2.50 -18.28 -3.26
N SER A 31 3.35 -18.73 -2.32
CA SER A 31 2.94 -19.72 -1.32
C SER A 31 1.86 -19.17 -0.40
N ASP A 32 0.87 -19.99 -0.05
CA ASP A 32 -0.17 -19.68 0.94
C ASP A 32 0.42 -19.41 2.34
N GLU A 33 1.62 -19.94 2.61
CA GLU A 33 2.37 -19.70 3.86
C GLU A 33 3.22 -18.42 3.80
N GLY A 34 3.29 -17.77 2.63
CA GLY A 34 4.10 -16.59 2.39
C GLY A 34 3.60 -15.37 3.17
N LYS A 35 4.50 -14.68 3.87
CA LYS A 35 4.21 -13.42 4.57
C LYS A 35 5.02 -12.28 3.99
N THR A 36 4.37 -11.15 3.73
CA THR A 36 5.07 -9.91 3.35
C THR A 36 5.96 -9.41 4.48
N SER A 37 6.99 -8.62 4.17
CA SER A 37 7.93 -8.07 5.16
C SER A 37 7.21 -7.32 6.28
N MET A 38 6.27 -6.42 5.94
CA MET A 38 5.50 -5.67 6.94
C MET A 38 4.67 -6.56 7.86
N CYS A 39 4.14 -7.70 7.37
CA CYS A 39 3.44 -8.66 8.22
C CYS A 39 4.42 -9.27 9.25
N GLN A 40 5.61 -9.65 8.80
CA GLN A 40 6.66 -10.18 9.68
C GLN A 40 7.18 -9.13 10.68
N ASP A 41 7.20 -7.84 10.31
CA ASP A 41 7.53 -6.76 11.24
C ASP A 41 6.48 -6.62 12.33
N VAL A 42 5.18 -6.68 11.99
CA VAL A 42 4.09 -6.71 12.98
C VAL A 42 4.23 -7.90 13.93
N GLU A 43 4.47 -9.10 13.39
CA GLU A 43 4.63 -10.31 14.22
C GLU A 43 5.84 -10.26 15.15
N ALA A 44 6.87 -9.52 14.76
CA ALA A 44 8.09 -9.35 15.55
C ALA A 44 8.11 -8.08 16.41
N GLY A 45 7.04 -7.27 16.42
CA GLY A 45 6.99 -6.00 17.16
C GLY A 45 7.99 -4.96 16.66
N ARG A 46 8.30 -4.95 15.36
CA ARG A 46 9.19 -3.97 14.73
C ARG A 46 8.40 -2.91 13.99
N LYS A 47 8.96 -1.69 13.94
CA LYS A 47 8.44 -0.62 13.08
C LYS A 47 8.34 -1.11 11.63
N THR A 48 7.17 -0.92 11.03
CA THR A 48 6.87 -1.30 9.65
C THR A 48 7.23 -0.18 8.66
N GLU A 49 7.19 -0.51 7.38
CA GLU A 49 7.37 0.45 6.28
C GLU A 49 6.06 1.13 5.84
N VAL A 50 5.00 1.15 6.66
CA VAL A 50 3.69 1.72 6.27
C VAL A 50 3.78 3.20 5.85
N GLU A 51 4.74 3.94 6.41
CA GLU A 51 5.02 5.33 6.03
C GLU A 51 5.61 5.44 4.62
N LEU A 52 6.43 4.48 4.20
CA LEU A 52 6.98 4.46 2.85
C LEU A 52 5.91 4.12 1.80
N PHE A 53 4.91 3.33 2.17
CA PHE A 53 3.86 2.88 1.26
C PHE A 53 2.61 3.78 1.32
N SER A 54 1.74 3.59 2.32
CA SER A 54 0.44 4.25 2.36
C SER A 54 0.55 5.75 2.56
N ARG A 55 1.51 6.22 3.38
CA ARG A 55 1.70 7.66 3.56
C ARG A 55 2.22 8.34 2.29
N THR A 56 3.10 7.72 1.51
CA THR A 56 3.48 8.23 0.18
C THR A 56 2.27 8.39 -0.74
N VAL A 57 1.35 7.42 -0.77
CA VAL A 57 0.12 7.54 -1.58
C VAL A 57 -0.79 8.67 -1.06
N MET A 58 -0.87 8.86 0.26
CA MET A 58 -1.59 9.99 0.88
C MET A 58 -0.99 11.34 0.48
N ASP A 59 0.33 11.48 0.56
CA ASP A 59 1.02 12.73 0.23
C ASP A 59 0.88 13.06 -1.27
N LEU A 60 0.94 12.04 -2.15
CA LEU A 60 0.65 12.21 -3.58
C LEU A 60 -0.83 12.53 -3.85
N GLY A 61 -1.75 11.92 -3.10
CA GLY A 61 -3.17 12.23 -3.16
C GLY A 61 -3.44 13.69 -2.79
N GLU A 62 -2.84 14.18 -1.71
CA GLU A 62 -2.93 15.59 -1.31
C GLU A 62 -2.34 16.53 -2.36
N LYS A 63 -1.13 16.22 -2.86
CA LYS A 63 -0.44 17.00 -3.91
C LYS A 63 -1.31 17.23 -5.15
N HIS A 64 -2.10 16.23 -5.55
CA HIS A 64 -2.89 16.27 -6.79
C HIS A 64 -4.40 16.44 -6.57
N GLY A 65 -4.86 16.61 -5.32
CA GLY A 65 -6.29 16.71 -5.01
C GLY A 65 -7.07 15.42 -5.27
N ILE A 66 -6.42 14.25 -5.15
CA ILE A 66 -6.99 12.93 -5.38
C ILE A 66 -7.30 12.26 -4.05
N SER A 67 -8.54 11.79 -3.89
CA SER A 67 -8.96 11.08 -2.67
C SER A 67 -8.37 9.66 -2.62
N VAL A 68 -7.75 9.31 -1.49
CA VAL A 68 -7.15 7.98 -1.25
C VAL A 68 -7.63 7.34 0.08
N PRO A 69 -8.95 7.15 0.24
CA PRO A 69 -9.55 6.69 1.50
C PRO A 69 -9.06 5.31 1.95
N ILE A 70 -8.78 4.39 1.03
CA ILE A 70 -8.32 3.03 1.35
C ILE A 70 -6.88 3.06 1.87
N ASN A 71 -5.97 3.79 1.23
CA ASN A 71 -4.61 3.96 1.77
C ASN A 71 -4.63 4.69 3.12
N THR A 72 -5.50 5.68 3.28
CA THR A 72 -5.67 6.38 4.57
C THR A 72 -6.14 5.43 5.68
N LEU A 73 -7.10 4.55 5.38
CA LEU A 73 -7.57 3.54 6.32
C LEU A 73 -6.45 2.55 6.67
N MET A 74 -5.76 2.00 5.67
CA MET A 74 -4.66 1.03 5.88
C MET A 74 -3.53 1.64 6.71
N TYR A 75 -3.13 2.88 6.42
CA TYR A 75 -2.14 3.61 7.22
C TYR A 75 -2.55 3.66 8.70
N ARG A 76 -3.79 4.09 8.97
CA ARG A 76 -4.30 4.20 10.35
C ARG A 76 -4.37 2.85 11.07
N LEU A 77 -4.82 1.80 10.39
CA LEU A 77 -4.92 0.47 10.98
C LEU A 77 -3.55 -0.09 11.36
N ILE A 78 -2.57 -0.01 10.46
CA ILE A 78 -1.22 -0.49 10.76
C ILE A 78 -0.58 0.36 11.88
N ARG A 79 -0.70 1.69 11.84
CA ARG A 79 -0.22 2.57 12.92
C ARG A 79 -0.88 2.23 14.27
N ALA A 80 -2.17 1.86 14.27
CA ALA A 80 -2.85 1.43 15.49
C ALA A 80 -2.25 0.13 16.03
N ILE A 81 -1.94 -0.85 15.17
CA ILE A 81 -1.26 -2.09 15.54
C ILE A 81 0.16 -1.80 16.07
N GLU A 82 0.93 -0.92 15.40
CA GLU A 82 2.27 -0.53 15.84
C GLU A 82 2.29 0.09 17.25
N ASN A 83 1.20 0.73 17.66
CA ASN A 83 1.07 1.33 19.00
C ASN A 83 0.67 0.31 20.08
N THR A 84 0.53 -0.97 19.76
CA THR A 84 0.15 -2.02 20.73
C THR A 84 1.33 -2.80 21.31
N TYR A 85 2.54 -2.59 20.80
CA TYR A 85 3.77 -3.23 21.28
C TYR A 85 4.85 -2.20 21.64
#